data_AF-A0A7K8LE90-F1
#
_entry.id   AF-A0A7K8LE90-F1
#
_cell.length_a   1.000
_cell.length_b   1.000
_cell.length_c   1.000
_cell.angle_alpha   90.00
_cell.angle_beta   90.00
_cell.angle_gamma   90.00
#
_symmetry.space_group_name_H-M   'P 1'
#
loop_
_entity.id
_entity.type
_entity.pdbx_description
1 polymer ?
#
loop_
_entity_poly.entity_id
_entity_poly.type
_entity_poly.pdbx_seq_one_letter_code
_entity_poly.pdbx_strand_id
1 'polypeptide(L)'
;MGIHGLAKLIADVAPAAIRENDIKSYFGRKVAIDASMSIYQFLIAVRQGAEVLQNEEGETTSHLMGMFYRTIRMVENGIKPVYVFDGKPPQLKSGELAKRTERRAEAEKHLQEAQEAGEENNVEKYSKRLVKVTQQHTDECKKLLRLMGIPYVEAPGEAEASCAALVKAGKVYAAATEDMDCLTFGSPVLMRHLTASETKKLPIQEFHLNRVLQDLDVTWEQFVDLCILLGCDYCESIRGIGPKRAVELIREHKTIERIVQQIDTKKYPLPENWLHKEAQKLFLEPDVVDPDAVELKWTEPNEEELVRFMCGEKQFNEERVRNGVKRLSKSRQGSTQGRLDDFFKVTGSITSAKRKEPETRGPAKKKAKANGATAAKSRKGK
;
A
#
# COMPACT_ATOMS: atom_id res chain seq x y z
N MET A 1 1.61 -7.60 -1.35
CA MET A 1 1.48 -8.66 -2.37
C MET A 1 2.52 -8.37 -3.45
N GLY A 2 2.44 -9.01 -4.62
CA GLY A 2 3.28 -8.72 -5.80
C GLY A 2 4.72 -9.18 -5.68
N ILE A 3 5.59 -8.38 -5.07
CA ILE A 3 7.03 -8.71 -4.98
C ILE A 3 7.38 -9.37 -3.64
N HIS A 4 7.85 -10.61 -3.68
CA HIS A 4 8.15 -11.40 -2.50
C HIS A 4 9.27 -10.77 -1.66
N GLY A 5 8.97 -10.45 -0.39
CA GLY A 5 9.96 -9.95 0.56
C GLY A 5 10.46 -8.51 0.32
N LEU A 6 9.96 -7.79 -0.69
CA LEU A 6 10.46 -6.45 -1.05
C LEU A 6 10.31 -5.43 0.09
N ALA A 7 9.16 -5.40 0.78
CA ALA A 7 8.94 -4.48 1.89
C ALA A 7 9.96 -4.69 3.03
N LYS A 8 10.25 -5.96 3.35
CA LYS A 8 11.26 -6.30 4.36
C LYS A 8 12.65 -5.93 3.89
N LEU A 9 12.98 -6.21 2.63
CA LEU A 9 14.26 -5.84 2.05
C LEU A 9 14.49 -4.33 2.18
N ILE A 10 13.53 -3.50 1.74
CA ILE A 10 13.62 -2.04 1.84
C ILE A 10 13.77 -1.61 3.30
N ALA A 11 13.01 -2.18 4.24
CA ALA A 11 13.16 -1.86 5.66
C ALA A 11 14.56 -2.18 6.21
N ASP A 12 15.18 -3.27 5.74
CA ASP A 12 16.51 -3.70 6.18
C ASP A 12 17.64 -2.89 5.55
N VAL A 13 17.53 -2.50 4.27
CA VAL A 13 18.66 -1.94 3.49
C VAL A 13 18.48 -0.48 3.05
N ALA A 14 17.25 0.01 3.00
CA ALA A 14 16.89 1.38 2.60
C ALA A 14 15.82 1.97 3.55
N PRO A 15 16.03 1.94 4.89
CA PRO A 15 15.01 2.36 5.85
C PRO A 15 14.61 3.82 5.71
N ALA A 16 15.50 4.69 5.21
CA ALA A 16 15.22 6.11 4.97
C ALA A 16 14.19 6.35 3.85
N ALA A 17 13.92 5.33 3.03
CA ALA A 17 12.88 5.37 2.02
C ALA A 17 11.46 5.14 2.59
N ILE A 18 11.36 4.65 3.83
CA ILE A 18 10.09 4.39 4.51
C ILE A 18 9.78 5.54 5.47
N ARG A 19 8.55 6.06 5.39
CA ARG A 19 8.04 7.06 6.36
C ARG A 19 6.73 6.58 6.95
N GLU A 20 6.56 6.78 8.25
CA GLU A 20 5.30 6.52 8.93
C GLU A 20 4.65 7.84 9.28
N ASN A 21 3.43 8.07 8.78
CA ASN A 21 2.68 9.29 9.08
C ASN A 21 1.24 8.96 9.50
N ASP A 22 0.66 9.85 10.30
CA ASP A 22 -0.76 9.82 10.61
C ASP A 22 -1.61 10.27 9.42
N ILE A 23 -2.83 9.74 9.31
CA ILE A 23 -3.77 10.07 8.22
C ILE A 23 -4.06 11.57 8.10
N LYS A 24 -4.03 12.32 9.22
CA LYS A 24 -4.26 13.77 9.23
C LYS A 24 -3.17 14.55 8.49
N SER A 25 -1.97 13.98 8.33
CA SER A 25 -0.87 14.63 7.63
C SER A 25 -1.10 14.77 6.12
N TYR A 26 -2.05 14.01 5.58
CA TYR A 26 -2.37 13.92 4.15
C TYR A 26 -3.51 14.84 3.71
N PHE A 27 -3.91 15.79 4.55
CA PHE A 27 -4.92 16.79 4.19
C PHE A 27 -4.57 17.47 2.86
N GLY A 28 -5.55 17.52 1.95
CA GLY A 28 -5.45 18.11 0.62
C GLY A 28 -4.86 17.19 -0.45
N ARG A 29 -4.23 16.07 -0.09
CA ARG A 29 -3.58 15.17 -1.05
C ARG A 29 -4.61 14.40 -1.87
N LYS A 30 -4.39 14.33 -3.18
CA LYS A 30 -5.08 13.40 -4.08
C LYS A 30 -4.34 12.07 -4.07
N VAL A 31 -5.04 10.95 -3.96
CA VAL A 31 -4.42 9.62 -3.88
C VAL A 31 -5.16 8.65 -4.79
N ALA A 32 -4.42 7.94 -5.66
CA ALA A 32 -4.97 6.87 -6.46
C ALA A 32 -4.98 5.57 -5.66
N ILE A 33 -6.13 4.93 -5.51
CA ILE A 33 -6.33 3.75 -4.66
C ILE A 33 -6.62 2.56 -5.57
N ASP A 34 -5.86 1.49 -5.39
CA ASP A 34 -6.15 0.20 -6.01
C ASP A 34 -7.45 -0.37 -5.44
N ALA A 35 -8.50 -0.35 -6.26
CA ALA A 35 -9.84 -0.74 -5.86
C ALA A 35 -9.96 -2.26 -5.68
N SER A 36 -9.33 -3.06 -6.55
CA SER A 36 -9.39 -4.51 -6.51
C SER A 36 -8.76 -5.06 -5.23
N MET A 37 -7.56 -4.57 -4.90
CA MET A 37 -6.88 -4.92 -3.65
C MET A 37 -7.69 -4.45 -2.44
N SER A 38 -8.31 -3.26 -2.50
CA SER A 38 -9.17 -2.75 -1.42
C SER A 38 -10.42 -3.62 -1.21
N ILE A 39 -11.14 -3.99 -2.28
CA ILE A 39 -12.33 -4.83 -2.19
C ILE A 39 -11.98 -6.19 -1.58
N TYR A 40 -10.88 -6.81 -2.04
CA TYR A 40 -10.40 -8.06 -1.48
C TYR A 40 -10.13 -7.96 0.03
N GLN A 41 -9.47 -6.88 0.47
CA GLN A 41 -9.25 -6.62 1.90
C GLN A 41 -10.56 -6.45 2.68
N PHE A 42 -11.54 -5.76 2.11
CA PHE A 42 -12.83 -5.54 2.76
C PHE A 42 -13.58 -6.85 2.95
N LEU A 43 -13.63 -7.71 1.93
CA LEU A 43 -14.27 -9.03 2.01
C LEU A 43 -13.62 -9.94 3.07
N ILE A 44 -12.31 -9.82 3.30
CA ILE A 44 -11.61 -10.59 4.33
C ILE A 44 -11.80 -9.99 5.73
N ALA A 45 -11.78 -8.66 5.84
CA ALA A 45 -11.71 -7.97 7.13
C ALA A 45 -13.09 -7.62 7.72
N VAL A 46 -14.11 -7.42 6.89
CA VAL A 46 -15.45 -7.00 7.30
C VAL A 46 -16.34 -8.24 7.37
N ARG A 47 -16.39 -8.89 8.53
CA ARG A 47 -17.06 -10.18 8.77
C ARG A 47 -17.71 -10.22 10.14
N GLN A 48 -18.68 -11.12 10.33
CA GLN A 48 -19.17 -11.53 11.65
C GLN A 48 -18.71 -12.97 11.91
N GLY A 49 -17.69 -13.13 12.75
CA GLY A 49 -17.03 -14.42 12.93
C GLY A 49 -16.43 -14.95 11.61
N ALA A 50 -16.81 -16.18 11.25
CA ALA A 50 -16.36 -16.83 10.03
C ALA A 50 -17.19 -16.47 8.78
N GLU A 51 -18.23 -15.65 8.91
CA GLU A 51 -19.15 -15.33 7.81
C GLU A 51 -18.94 -13.91 7.28
N VAL A 52 -19.02 -13.75 5.95
CA VAL A 52 -19.07 -12.41 5.34
C VAL A 52 -20.43 -11.77 5.63
N LEU A 53 -20.47 -10.45 5.73
CA LEU A 53 -21.75 -9.75 5.86
C LEU A 53 -22.58 -9.94 4.60
N GLN A 54 -23.86 -10.25 4.78
CA GLN A 54 -24.83 -10.48 3.72
C GLN A 54 -26.15 -9.75 4.02
N ASN A 55 -26.98 -9.54 3.00
CA ASN A 55 -28.38 -9.19 3.16
C ASN A 55 -29.24 -10.46 3.34
N GLU A 56 -30.56 -10.31 3.51
CA GLU A 56 -31.51 -11.42 3.67
C GLU A 56 -31.58 -12.34 2.44
N GLU A 57 -31.20 -11.85 1.26
CA GLU A 57 -31.12 -12.62 0.02
C GLU A 57 -29.81 -13.41 -0.12
N GLY A 58 -28.90 -13.31 0.87
CA GLY A 58 -27.60 -13.99 0.87
C GLY A 58 -26.53 -13.30 0.01
N GLU A 59 -26.81 -12.10 -0.50
CA GLU A 59 -25.84 -11.31 -1.25
C GLU A 59 -24.81 -10.69 -0.30
N THR A 60 -23.52 -10.80 -0.64
CA THR A 60 -22.46 -10.20 0.19
C THR A 60 -22.55 -8.67 0.17
N THR A 61 -22.32 -8.02 1.31
CA THR A 61 -22.37 -6.55 1.47
C THR A 61 -21.09 -5.96 2.08
N SER A 62 -20.12 -6.82 2.39
CA SER A 62 -18.87 -6.46 3.09
C SER A 62 -18.01 -5.45 2.31
N HIS A 63 -17.95 -5.58 0.98
CA HIS A 63 -17.25 -4.65 0.09
C HIS A 63 -17.87 -3.25 0.11
N LEU A 64 -19.21 -3.16 0.17
CA LEU A 64 -19.92 -1.88 0.25
C LEU A 64 -19.68 -1.18 1.58
N MET A 65 -19.80 -1.92 2.70
CA MET A 65 -19.49 -1.39 4.04
C MET A 65 -18.05 -0.86 4.11
N GLY A 66 -17.09 -1.67 3.65
CA GLY A 66 -15.67 -1.30 3.63
C GLY A 66 -15.44 -0.05 2.78
N MET A 67 -15.92 -0.07 1.54
CA MET A 67 -15.76 1.05 0.60
C MET A 67 -16.36 2.34 1.16
N PHE A 68 -17.61 2.29 1.67
CA PHE A 68 -18.32 3.46 2.20
C PHE A 68 -17.56 4.11 3.36
N TYR A 69 -17.29 3.37 4.43
CA TYR A 69 -16.71 3.96 5.65
C TYR A 69 -15.22 4.30 5.50
N ARG A 70 -14.45 3.54 4.73
CA ARG A 70 -13.03 3.88 4.48
C ARG A 70 -12.91 5.13 3.63
N THR A 71 -13.77 5.28 2.62
CA THR A 71 -13.80 6.48 1.81
C THR A 71 -14.20 7.71 2.62
N ILE A 72 -15.24 7.60 3.46
CA ILE A 72 -15.64 8.69 4.36
C ILE A 72 -14.48 9.10 5.27
N ARG A 73 -13.79 8.15 5.90
CA ARG A 73 -12.63 8.44 6.76
C ARG A 73 -11.53 9.20 6.00
N MET A 74 -11.24 8.82 4.76
CA MET A 74 -10.25 9.52 3.94
C MET A 74 -10.67 10.96 3.64
N VAL A 75 -11.92 11.16 3.21
CA VAL A 75 -12.46 12.48 2.87
C VAL A 75 -12.55 13.38 4.10
N GLU A 76 -12.90 12.85 5.27
CA GLU A 76 -12.90 13.59 6.54
C GLU A 76 -11.51 14.08 6.95
N ASN A 77 -10.46 13.36 6.58
CA ASN A 77 -9.08 13.78 6.78
C ASN A 77 -8.55 14.65 5.63
N GLY A 78 -9.43 15.10 4.74
CA GLY A 78 -9.12 15.96 3.60
C GLY A 78 -8.38 15.28 2.46
N ILE A 79 -8.29 13.94 2.46
CA ILE A 79 -7.74 13.17 1.34
C ILE A 79 -8.80 13.14 0.23
N LYS A 80 -8.34 13.29 -1.02
CA LYS A 80 -9.17 13.23 -2.22
C LYS A 80 -8.89 11.90 -2.94
N PRO A 81 -9.62 10.81 -2.60
CA PRO A 81 -9.36 9.49 -3.18
C PRO A 81 -9.90 9.41 -4.61
N VAL A 82 -9.15 8.80 -5.52
CA VAL A 82 -9.65 8.26 -6.79
C VAL A 82 -9.41 6.76 -6.79
N TYR A 83 -10.44 5.97 -7.05
CA TYR A 83 -10.31 4.52 -7.11
C TYR A 83 -9.95 4.06 -8.52
N VAL A 84 -9.02 3.13 -8.66
CA VAL A 84 -8.63 2.54 -9.94
C VAL A 84 -8.99 1.06 -9.91
N PHE A 85 -9.84 0.63 -10.83
CA PHE A 85 -10.26 -0.75 -10.98
C PHE A 85 -9.42 -1.46 -12.03
N ASP A 86 -9.13 -2.75 -11.82
CA ASP A 86 -8.42 -3.56 -12.81
C ASP A 86 -9.24 -3.70 -14.11
N GLY A 87 -8.51 -3.80 -15.20
CA GLY A 87 -9.00 -4.26 -16.49
C GLY A 87 -8.63 -5.72 -16.74
N LYS A 88 -8.12 -6.01 -17.93
CA LYS A 88 -7.77 -7.37 -18.33
C LYS A 88 -6.39 -7.72 -17.80
N PRO A 89 -6.23 -8.81 -17.02
CA PRO A 89 -4.91 -9.22 -16.53
C PRO A 89 -3.98 -9.58 -17.71
N PRO A 90 -2.68 -9.26 -17.62
CA PRO A 90 -1.71 -9.62 -18.64
C PRO A 90 -1.54 -11.14 -18.70
N GLN A 91 -1.25 -11.67 -19.90
CA GLN A 91 -1.08 -13.12 -20.10
C GLN A 91 0.01 -13.73 -19.22
N LEU A 92 1.06 -12.97 -18.92
CA LEU A 92 2.15 -13.37 -18.02
C LEU A 92 1.66 -13.73 -16.60
N LYS A 93 0.55 -13.13 -16.12
CA LYS A 93 -0.01 -13.43 -14.79
C LYS A 93 -0.78 -14.74 -14.73
N SER A 94 -1.00 -15.42 -15.87
CA SER A 94 -1.78 -16.67 -15.95
C SER A 94 -1.26 -17.78 -15.03
N GLY A 95 0.06 -17.91 -14.90
CA GLY A 95 0.70 -18.87 -13.99
C GLY A 95 0.34 -18.61 -12.52
N GLU A 96 0.44 -17.36 -12.06
CA GLU A 96 0.05 -16.99 -10.70
C GLU A 96 -1.47 -17.14 -10.49
N LEU A 97 -2.29 -16.82 -11.48
CA LEU A 97 -3.75 -17.04 -11.40
C LEU A 97 -4.10 -18.53 -11.28
N ALA A 98 -3.37 -19.42 -11.96
CA ALA A 98 -3.51 -20.86 -11.81
C ALA A 98 -3.11 -21.32 -10.40
N LYS A 99 -1.94 -20.89 -9.89
CA LYS A 99 -1.48 -21.17 -8.52
C LYS A 99 -2.47 -20.65 -7.45
N ARG A 100 -3.10 -19.49 -7.68
CA ARG A 100 -4.16 -18.95 -6.80
C ARG A 100 -5.42 -19.79 -6.85
N THR A 101 -5.69 -20.48 -7.95
CA THR A 101 -6.86 -21.36 -8.11
C THR A 101 -6.61 -22.70 -7.42
N GLU A 102 -5.43 -23.28 -7.60
CA GLU A 102 -4.99 -24.49 -6.88
C GLU A 102 -5.02 -24.31 -5.36
N ARG A 103 -4.38 -23.23 -4.84
CA ARG A 103 -4.42 -22.90 -3.40
C ARG A 103 -5.83 -22.73 -2.84
N ARG A 104 -6.79 -22.30 -3.67
CA ARG A 104 -8.19 -22.19 -3.26
C ARG A 104 -8.87 -23.56 -3.20
N ALA A 105 -8.65 -24.43 -4.18
CA ALA A 105 -9.16 -25.80 -4.14
C ALA A 105 -8.62 -26.58 -2.92
N GLU A 106 -7.34 -26.42 -2.59
CA GLU A 106 -6.76 -27.00 -1.37
C GLU A 106 -7.38 -26.41 -0.10
N ALA A 107 -7.58 -25.09 -0.05
CA ALA A 107 -8.20 -24.44 1.09
C ALA A 107 -9.67 -24.86 1.28
N GLU A 108 -10.38 -25.18 0.20
CA GLU A 108 -11.76 -25.66 0.23
C GLU A 108 -11.85 -27.05 0.87
N LYS A 109 -10.95 -27.96 0.47
CA LYS A 109 -10.82 -29.27 1.11
C LYS A 109 -10.54 -29.13 2.62
N HIS A 110 -9.57 -28.29 2.99
CA HIS A 110 -9.24 -28.07 4.40
C HIS A 110 -10.34 -27.37 5.20
N LEU A 111 -11.16 -26.54 4.54
CA LEU A 111 -12.32 -25.92 5.19
C LEU A 111 -13.35 -27.00 5.56
N GLN A 112 -13.64 -27.94 4.65
CA GLN A 112 -14.57 -29.03 4.92
C GLN A 112 -14.07 -29.91 6.08
N GLU A 113 -12.80 -30.31 6.06
CA GLU A 113 -12.17 -31.08 7.15
C GLU A 113 -12.27 -30.35 8.50
N ALA A 114 -12.02 -29.04 8.52
CA ALA A 114 -12.10 -28.22 9.73
C ALA A 114 -13.54 -28.05 10.24
N GLN A 115 -14.53 -27.97 9.34
CA GLN A 115 -15.95 -27.91 9.69
C GLN A 115 -16.42 -29.23 10.30
N GLU A 116 -16.05 -30.37 9.72
CA GLU A 116 -16.37 -31.71 10.25
C GLU A 116 -15.71 -31.95 11.62
N ALA A 117 -14.50 -31.43 11.83
CA ALA A 117 -13.78 -31.53 13.10
C ALA A 117 -14.23 -30.49 14.16
N GLY A 118 -15.07 -29.52 13.81
CA GLY A 118 -15.51 -28.46 14.72
C GLY A 118 -14.40 -27.46 15.11
N GLU A 119 -13.36 -27.31 14.29
CA GLU A 119 -12.20 -26.45 14.58
C GLU A 119 -12.44 -24.99 14.12
N GLU A 120 -13.17 -24.21 14.92
CA GLU A 120 -13.60 -22.84 14.57
C GLU A 120 -12.49 -21.92 14.04
N ASN A 121 -11.30 -21.96 14.66
CA ASN A 121 -10.15 -21.16 14.23
C ASN A 121 -9.67 -21.52 12.82
N ASN A 122 -9.68 -22.81 12.48
CA ASN A 122 -9.29 -23.28 11.15
C ASN A 122 -10.40 -23.02 10.13
N VAL A 123 -11.67 -23.14 10.52
CA VAL A 123 -12.81 -22.73 9.70
C VAL A 123 -12.70 -21.26 9.30
N GLU A 124 -12.46 -20.36 10.26
CA GLU A 124 -12.30 -18.93 9.97
C GLU A 124 -11.11 -18.68 9.03
N LYS A 125 -9.97 -19.34 9.28
CA LYS A 125 -8.75 -19.20 8.50
C LYS A 125 -8.93 -19.67 7.05
N TYR A 126 -9.48 -20.85 6.82
CA TYR A 126 -9.66 -21.39 5.46
C TYR A 126 -10.78 -20.67 4.71
N SER A 127 -11.86 -20.28 5.41
CA SER A 127 -12.93 -19.46 4.83
C SER A 127 -12.40 -18.12 4.26
N LYS A 128 -11.48 -17.45 4.98
CA LYS A 128 -10.81 -16.22 4.47
C LYS A 128 -9.98 -16.47 3.20
N ARG A 129 -9.43 -17.67 3.01
CA ARG A 129 -8.63 -18.01 1.81
C ARG A 129 -9.48 -18.27 0.57
N LEU A 130 -10.76 -18.60 0.75
CA LEU A 130 -11.71 -18.82 -0.35
C LEU A 130 -12.31 -17.52 -0.91
N VAL A 131 -12.11 -16.40 -0.23
CA VAL A 131 -12.61 -15.10 -0.68
C VAL A 131 -12.11 -14.78 -2.09
N LYS A 132 -13.05 -14.42 -2.96
CA LYS A 132 -12.80 -13.99 -4.33
C LYS A 132 -13.60 -12.73 -4.63
N VAL A 133 -12.98 -11.78 -5.33
CA VAL A 133 -13.68 -10.62 -5.87
C VAL A 133 -14.42 -11.02 -7.14
N THR A 134 -15.69 -10.65 -7.26
CA THR A 134 -16.54 -10.92 -8.42
C THR A 134 -16.78 -9.63 -9.20
N GLN A 135 -17.28 -9.76 -10.43
CA GLN A 135 -17.70 -8.61 -11.22
C GLN A 135 -18.82 -7.84 -10.53
N GLN A 136 -19.77 -8.54 -9.90
CA GLN A 136 -20.84 -7.91 -9.12
C GLN A 136 -20.31 -7.00 -8.01
N HIS A 137 -19.32 -7.46 -7.23
CA HIS A 137 -18.71 -6.61 -6.19
C HIS A 137 -18.11 -5.33 -6.79
N THR A 138 -17.47 -5.45 -7.95
CA THR A 138 -16.87 -4.33 -8.68
C THR A 138 -17.94 -3.34 -9.14
N ASP A 139 -19.00 -3.82 -9.77
CA ASP A 139 -20.07 -2.97 -10.30
C ASP A 139 -20.84 -2.27 -9.18
N GLU A 140 -21.10 -2.96 -8.08
CA GLU A 140 -21.73 -2.39 -6.88
C GLU A 140 -20.85 -1.33 -6.21
N CYS A 141 -19.53 -1.56 -6.12
CA CYS A 141 -18.60 -0.54 -5.64
C CYS A 141 -18.53 0.67 -6.58
N LYS A 142 -18.54 0.49 -7.90
CA LYS A 142 -18.60 1.60 -8.88
C LYS A 142 -19.90 2.40 -8.73
N LYS A 143 -21.05 1.73 -8.56
CA LYS A 143 -22.35 2.37 -8.27
C LYS A 143 -22.24 3.20 -6.99
N LEU A 144 -21.74 2.60 -5.91
CA LEU A 144 -21.55 3.29 -4.63
C LEU A 144 -20.67 4.53 -4.76
N LEU A 145 -19.48 4.43 -5.36
CA LEU A 145 -18.55 5.55 -5.52
C LEU A 145 -19.16 6.70 -6.32
N ARG A 146 -19.89 6.38 -7.40
CA ARG A 146 -20.63 7.38 -8.20
C ARG A 146 -21.65 8.12 -7.34
N LEU A 147 -22.44 7.39 -6.55
CA LEU A 147 -23.44 7.98 -5.66
C LEU A 147 -22.80 8.79 -4.51
N MET A 148 -21.60 8.42 -4.07
CA MET A 148 -20.81 9.19 -3.09
C MET A 148 -20.13 10.42 -3.70
N GLY A 149 -20.15 10.61 -5.02
CA GLY A 149 -19.44 11.68 -5.71
C GLY A 149 -17.92 11.53 -5.74
N ILE A 150 -17.43 10.29 -5.68
CA ILE A 150 -16.02 9.94 -5.68
C ILE A 150 -15.63 9.41 -7.07
N PRO A 151 -14.61 9.99 -7.74
CA PRO A 151 -14.19 9.55 -9.04
C PRO A 151 -13.57 8.16 -8.98
N TYR A 152 -13.76 7.39 -10.04
CA TYR A 152 -13.02 6.17 -10.30
C TYR A 152 -12.54 6.12 -11.75
N VAL A 153 -11.53 5.30 -11.98
CA VAL A 153 -10.89 5.05 -13.28
C VAL A 153 -10.86 3.54 -13.50
N GLU A 154 -10.99 3.12 -14.75
CA GLU A 154 -10.85 1.72 -15.16
C GLU A 154 -9.52 1.59 -15.89
N ALA A 155 -8.61 0.78 -15.34
CA ALA A 155 -7.33 0.48 -15.97
C ALA A 155 -7.53 -0.45 -17.18
N PRO A 156 -6.70 -0.35 -18.23
CA PRO A 156 -6.72 -1.34 -19.31
C PRO A 156 -6.13 -2.69 -18.86
N GLY A 157 -5.10 -2.63 -18.00
CA GLY A 157 -4.47 -3.78 -17.34
C GLY A 157 -4.63 -3.72 -15.82
N GLU A 158 -3.51 -3.74 -15.11
CA GLU A 158 -3.49 -3.74 -13.64
C GLU A 158 -3.71 -2.33 -13.06
N ALA A 159 -4.48 -2.24 -11.97
CA ALA A 159 -4.82 -0.99 -11.30
C ALA A 159 -3.58 -0.32 -10.68
N GLU A 160 -2.68 -1.07 -10.07
CA GLU A 160 -1.46 -0.54 -9.44
C GLU A 160 -0.52 0.12 -10.45
N ALA A 161 -0.49 -0.37 -11.69
CA ALA A 161 0.31 0.19 -12.78
C ALA A 161 -0.29 1.52 -13.24
N SER A 162 -1.62 1.57 -13.40
CA SER A 162 -2.34 2.80 -13.73
C SER A 162 -2.26 3.82 -12.59
N CYS A 163 -2.30 3.38 -11.32
CA CYS A 163 -2.05 4.25 -10.17
C CYS A 163 -0.63 4.85 -10.24
N ALA A 164 0.39 4.03 -10.49
CA ALA A 164 1.77 4.50 -10.65
C ALA A 164 1.90 5.54 -11.78
N ALA A 165 1.23 5.33 -12.91
CA ALA A 165 1.19 6.27 -14.03
C ALA A 165 0.58 7.62 -13.64
N LEU A 166 -0.53 7.63 -12.90
CA LEU A 166 -1.15 8.86 -12.40
C LEU A 166 -0.24 9.64 -11.43
N VAL A 167 0.55 8.93 -10.61
CA VAL A 167 1.55 9.55 -9.72
C VAL A 167 2.71 10.15 -10.53
N LYS A 168 3.26 9.39 -11.48
CA LYS A 168 4.33 9.87 -12.39
C LYS A 168 3.93 11.14 -13.13
N ALA A 169 2.68 11.21 -13.59
CA ALA A 169 2.11 12.36 -14.28
C ALA A 169 1.74 13.54 -13.35
N GLY A 170 1.89 13.40 -12.03
CA GLY A 170 1.54 14.44 -11.06
C GLY A 170 0.04 14.71 -10.93
N LYS A 171 -0.82 13.81 -11.42
CA LYS A 171 -2.29 13.93 -11.28
C LYS A 171 -2.74 13.64 -9.85
N VAL A 172 -1.98 12.77 -9.16
CA VAL A 172 -2.15 12.41 -7.75
C VAL A 172 -0.79 12.41 -7.04
N TYR A 173 -0.80 12.51 -5.71
CA TYR A 173 0.40 12.53 -4.87
C TYR A 173 1.05 11.15 -4.74
N ALA A 174 0.24 10.10 -4.57
CA ALA A 174 0.71 8.75 -4.32
C ALA A 174 -0.31 7.71 -4.79
N ALA A 175 0.18 6.49 -4.99
CA ALA A 175 -0.62 5.29 -5.16
C ALA A 175 -0.84 4.65 -3.79
N ALA A 176 -2.04 4.18 -3.49
CA ALA A 176 -2.38 3.48 -2.26
C ALA A 176 -2.81 2.05 -2.57
N THR A 177 -1.92 1.10 -2.26
CA THR A 177 -2.14 -0.33 -2.40
C THR A 177 -1.24 -1.08 -1.43
N GLU A 178 -1.61 -2.29 -1.03
CA GLU A 178 -0.70 -3.20 -0.32
C GLU A 178 0.20 -3.99 -1.26
N ASP A 179 0.02 -3.79 -2.57
CA ASP A 179 0.85 -4.41 -3.56
C ASP A 179 2.16 -3.63 -3.77
N MET A 180 3.28 -4.33 -3.59
CA MET A 180 4.61 -3.72 -3.62
C MET A 180 5.15 -3.61 -5.05
N ASP A 181 4.54 -4.32 -6.00
CA ASP A 181 4.83 -4.20 -7.43
C ASP A 181 4.48 -2.82 -8.00
N CYS A 182 3.65 -2.03 -7.33
CA CYS A 182 3.39 -0.63 -7.64
C CYS A 182 4.69 0.21 -7.69
N LEU A 183 5.67 -0.08 -6.81
CA LEU A 183 7.01 0.52 -6.90
C LEU A 183 7.78 0.04 -8.12
N THR A 184 7.62 -1.24 -8.50
CA THR A 184 8.26 -1.84 -9.68
C THR A 184 7.73 -1.19 -10.97
N PHE A 185 6.43 -0.91 -11.07
CA PHE A 185 5.83 -0.06 -12.12
C PHE A 185 6.29 1.40 -12.09
N GLY A 186 7.13 1.76 -11.12
CA GLY A 186 7.84 3.02 -11.04
C GLY A 186 7.07 4.13 -10.31
N SER A 187 6.08 3.79 -9.47
CA SER A 187 5.37 4.80 -8.67
C SER A 187 6.37 5.57 -7.79
N PRO A 188 6.48 6.92 -7.92
CA PRO A 188 7.36 7.72 -7.08
C PRO A 188 7.07 7.58 -5.58
N VAL A 189 5.80 7.46 -5.21
CA VAL A 189 5.32 7.32 -3.83
C VAL A 189 4.23 6.26 -3.76
N LEU A 190 4.48 5.21 -2.96
CA LEU A 190 3.52 4.18 -2.59
C LEU A 190 3.10 4.36 -1.12
N MET A 191 1.80 4.34 -0.85
CA MET A 191 1.21 4.40 0.49
C MET A 191 0.55 3.07 0.85
N ARG A 192 0.98 2.47 1.96
CA ARG A 192 0.37 1.27 2.55
C ARG A 192 -0.41 1.62 3.80
N HIS A 193 -1.39 0.78 4.12
CA HIS A 193 -2.31 0.87 5.25
C HIS A 193 -3.35 2.00 5.19
N LEU A 194 -3.50 2.69 4.05
CA LEU A 194 -4.48 3.76 3.89
C LEU A 194 -5.93 3.25 4.04
N THR A 195 -6.24 2.11 3.42
CA THR A 195 -7.55 1.46 3.43
C THR A 195 -7.77 0.54 4.64
N ALA A 196 -6.75 0.41 5.51
CA ALA A 196 -6.82 -0.41 6.70
C ALA A 196 -7.88 0.10 7.69
N SER A 197 -8.34 -0.80 8.55
CA SER A 197 -9.30 -0.44 9.59
C SER A 197 -8.70 0.51 10.62
N GLU A 198 -9.44 1.56 10.94
CA GLU A 198 -9.10 2.49 12.01
C GLU A 198 -8.90 1.78 13.35
N THR A 199 -9.66 0.71 13.60
CA THR A 199 -9.53 -0.12 14.81
C THR A 199 -8.14 -0.76 14.94
N LYS A 200 -7.43 -0.99 13.83
CA LYS A 200 -6.07 -1.55 13.86
C LYS A 200 -5.01 -0.51 14.23
N LYS A 201 -5.34 0.79 14.18
CA LYS A 201 -4.42 1.91 14.51
C LYS A 201 -3.06 1.81 13.82
N LEU A 202 -3.02 1.26 12.60
CA LEU A 202 -1.79 1.17 11.82
C LEU A 202 -1.42 2.55 11.26
N PRO A 203 -0.17 3.00 11.42
CA PRO A 203 0.30 4.19 10.74
C PRO A 203 0.35 3.94 9.23
N ILE A 204 0.16 5.01 8.46
CA ILE A 204 0.29 4.93 7.00
C ILE A 204 1.78 4.93 6.67
N GLN A 205 2.20 3.92 5.93
CA GLN A 205 3.59 3.75 5.49
C GLN A 205 3.75 4.29 4.08
N GLU A 206 4.59 5.30 3.90
CA GLU A 206 5.03 5.76 2.58
C GLU A 206 6.35 5.10 2.19
N PHE A 207 6.44 4.66 0.95
CA PHE A 207 7.68 4.21 0.30
C PHE A 207 8.01 5.20 -0.80
N HIS A 208 9.19 5.81 -0.74
CA HIS A 208 9.68 6.78 -1.72
C HIS A 208 10.65 6.10 -2.68
N LEU A 209 10.22 5.83 -3.93
CA LEU A 209 11.03 5.07 -4.90
C LEU A 209 12.41 5.69 -5.13
N ASN A 210 12.50 7.01 -5.27
CA ASN A 210 13.79 7.69 -5.46
C ASN A 210 14.78 7.43 -4.31
N ARG A 211 14.28 7.30 -3.07
CA ARG A 211 15.12 6.94 -1.92
C ARG A 211 15.50 5.46 -1.93
N VAL A 212 14.57 4.59 -2.32
CA VAL A 212 14.87 3.16 -2.51
C VAL A 212 16.00 2.98 -3.53
N LEU A 213 15.89 3.62 -4.71
CA LEU A 213 16.90 3.55 -5.76
C LEU A 213 18.25 4.13 -5.31
N GLN A 214 18.23 5.27 -4.60
CA GLN A 214 19.43 5.92 -4.07
C GLN A 214 20.15 5.05 -3.04
N ASP A 215 19.43 4.51 -2.05
CA ASP A 215 20.03 3.73 -0.95
C ASP A 215 20.48 2.34 -1.44
N LEU A 216 19.78 1.78 -2.42
CA LEU A 216 20.18 0.54 -3.09
C LEU A 216 21.32 0.74 -4.11
N ASP A 217 21.61 1.97 -4.52
CA ASP A 217 22.58 2.28 -5.59
C ASP A 217 22.27 1.53 -6.89
N VAL A 218 21.01 1.63 -7.34
CA VAL A 218 20.51 0.97 -8.55
C VAL A 218 19.66 1.94 -9.39
N THR A 219 19.64 1.74 -10.71
CA THR A 219 18.67 2.42 -11.58
C THR A 219 17.28 1.79 -11.47
N TRP A 220 16.26 2.43 -12.04
CA TRP A 220 14.90 1.87 -12.01
C TRP A 220 14.83 0.53 -12.77
N GLU A 221 15.51 0.39 -13.90
CA GLU A 221 15.58 -0.85 -14.68
C GLU A 221 16.25 -1.97 -13.88
N GLN A 222 17.34 -1.65 -13.17
CA GLN A 222 18.02 -2.58 -12.27
C GLN A 222 17.14 -2.97 -11.07
N PHE A 223 16.32 -2.03 -10.59
CA PHE A 223 15.34 -2.31 -9.54
C PHE A 223 14.22 -3.23 -10.04
N VAL A 224 13.76 -3.09 -11.28
CA VAL A 224 12.82 -4.04 -11.90
C VAL A 224 13.43 -5.45 -11.96
N ASP A 225 14.68 -5.56 -12.40
CA ASP A 225 15.41 -6.84 -12.42
C ASP A 225 15.56 -7.44 -11.02
N LEU A 226 15.88 -6.61 -10.03
CA LEU A 226 15.90 -7.04 -8.63
C LEU A 226 14.53 -7.60 -8.20
N CYS A 227 13.44 -6.90 -8.50
CA CYS A 227 12.08 -7.35 -8.16
C CYS A 227 11.71 -8.68 -8.83
N ILE A 228 12.13 -8.90 -10.08
CA ILE A 228 11.94 -10.19 -10.77
C ILE A 228 12.73 -11.30 -10.07
N LEU A 229 13.98 -11.04 -9.69
CA LEU A 229 14.80 -12.03 -8.95
C LEU A 229 14.25 -12.36 -7.57
N LEU A 230 13.61 -11.39 -6.89
CA LEU A 230 12.93 -11.63 -5.61
C LEU A 230 11.69 -12.53 -5.77
N GLY A 231 11.05 -12.48 -6.93
CA GLY A 231 9.81 -13.18 -7.24
C GLY A 231 8.65 -12.20 -7.40
N CYS A 232 8.07 -12.17 -8.59
CA CYS A 232 6.90 -11.38 -8.97
C CYS A 232 5.75 -12.29 -9.46
N ASP A 233 4.59 -11.70 -9.74
CA ASP A 233 3.40 -12.43 -10.18
C ASP A 233 3.42 -12.79 -11.69
N TYR A 234 4.42 -12.35 -12.45
CA TYR A 234 4.44 -12.42 -13.92
C TYR A 234 5.44 -13.41 -14.52
N CYS A 235 6.40 -13.91 -13.74
CA CYS A 235 7.32 -14.96 -14.15
C CYS A 235 7.93 -15.64 -12.92
N GLU A 236 8.58 -16.79 -13.12
CA GLU A 236 9.31 -17.48 -12.04
C GLU A 236 10.54 -16.70 -11.58
N SER A 237 11.11 -17.10 -10.44
CA SER A 237 12.38 -16.58 -9.93
C SER A 237 13.45 -17.68 -9.86
N ILE A 238 14.73 -17.30 -9.74
CA ILE A 238 15.81 -18.29 -9.64
C ILE A 238 15.80 -18.93 -8.26
N ARG A 239 15.56 -20.24 -8.21
CA ARG A 239 15.53 -21.00 -6.95
C ARG A 239 16.87 -20.89 -6.21
N GLY A 240 16.79 -20.59 -4.91
CA GLY A 240 17.96 -20.50 -4.04
C GLY A 240 18.63 -19.13 -3.99
N ILE A 241 18.15 -18.15 -4.77
CA ILE A 241 18.57 -16.75 -4.66
C ILE A 241 17.60 -16.02 -3.73
N GLY A 242 18.08 -15.68 -2.52
CA GLY A 242 17.33 -14.87 -1.57
C GLY A 242 17.58 -13.36 -1.72
N PRO A 243 16.87 -12.50 -0.96
CA PRO A 243 16.91 -11.05 -1.15
C PRO A 243 18.30 -10.42 -1.07
N LYS A 244 19.11 -10.82 -0.08
CA LYS A 244 20.48 -10.29 0.08
C LYS A 244 21.35 -10.62 -1.14
N ARG A 245 21.29 -11.88 -1.61
CA ARG A 245 22.08 -12.32 -2.76
C ARG A 245 21.58 -11.68 -4.06
N ALA A 246 20.28 -11.47 -4.21
CA ALA A 246 19.72 -10.77 -5.37
C ALA A 246 20.26 -9.33 -5.48
N VAL A 247 20.32 -8.59 -4.36
CA VAL A 247 20.91 -7.23 -4.34
C VAL A 247 22.39 -7.25 -4.72
N GLU A 248 23.18 -8.18 -4.17
CA GLU A 248 24.59 -8.33 -4.53
C GLU A 248 24.78 -8.59 -6.04
N LEU A 249 24.02 -9.54 -6.59
CA LEU A 249 24.09 -9.92 -7.99
C LEU A 249 23.71 -8.75 -8.92
N ILE A 250 22.66 -8.00 -8.58
CA ILE A 250 22.25 -6.83 -9.36
C ILE A 250 23.30 -5.72 -9.28
N ARG A 251 23.89 -5.48 -8.11
CA ARG A 251 24.95 -4.48 -7.98
C ARG A 251 26.21 -4.85 -8.77
N GLU A 252 26.56 -6.13 -8.80
CA GLU A 252 27.74 -6.65 -9.50
C GLU A 252 27.53 -6.69 -11.02
N HIS A 253 26.44 -7.32 -11.46
CA HIS A 253 26.22 -7.69 -12.85
C HIS A 253 25.27 -6.75 -13.60
N LYS A 254 24.53 -5.91 -12.89
CA LYS A 254 23.58 -4.89 -13.38
C LYS A 254 22.31 -5.43 -14.05
N THR A 255 22.34 -6.52 -14.80
CA THR A 255 21.15 -7.07 -15.47
C THR A 255 20.99 -8.56 -15.27
N ILE A 256 19.75 -9.07 -15.38
CA ILE A 256 19.46 -10.51 -15.30
C ILE A 256 20.25 -11.30 -16.35
N GLU A 257 20.40 -10.80 -17.58
CA GLU A 257 21.14 -11.50 -18.64
C GLU A 257 22.60 -11.74 -18.25
N ARG A 258 23.25 -10.75 -17.63
CA ARG A 258 24.64 -10.88 -17.17
C ARG A 258 24.75 -11.82 -15.98
N ILE A 259 23.78 -11.77 -15.06
CA ILE A 259 23.70 -12.72 -13.93
C ILE A 259 23.62 -14.16 -14.46
N VAL A 260 22.73 -14.42 -15.40
CA VAL A 260 22.53 -15.75 -16.00
C VAL A 260 23.79 -16.29 -16.68
N GLN A 261 24.60 -15.42 -17.30
CA GLN A 261 25.86 -15.81 -17.93
C GLN A 261 26.97 -16.17 -16.95
N GLN A 262 26.94 -15.63 -15.73
CA GLN A 262 28.05 -15.72 -14.76
C GLN A 262 27.72 -16.60 -13.55
N ILE A 263 26.45 -16.89 -13.31
CA ILE A 263 26.02 -17.70 -12.17
C ILE A 263 26.33 -19.19 -12.38
N ASP A 264 26.63 -19.89 -11.29
CA ASP A 264 26.75 -21.35 -11.29
C ASP A 264 25.36 -21.98 -11.49
N THR A 265 25.05 -22.38 -12.72
CA THR A 265 23.77 -22.97 -13.11
C THR A 265 23.54 -24.36 -12.52
N LYS A 266 24.58 -25.05 -12.03
CA LYS A 266 24.41 -26.32 -11.30
C LYS A 266 23.87 -26.08 -9.90
N LYS A 267 24.33 -25.00 -9.27
CA LYS A 267 23.87 -24.58 -7.93
C LYS A 267 22.55 -23.81 -7.99
N TYR A 268 22.38 -22.97 -8.99
CA TYR A 268 21.22 -22.10 -9.19
C TYR A 268 20.59 -22.41 -10.56
N PRO A 269 19.82 -23.50 -10.66
CA PRO A 269 19.15 -23.85 -11.91
C PRO A 269 18.16 -22.77 -12.30
N LEU A 270 18.17 -22.42 -13.58
CA LEU A 270 17.27 -21.42 -14.15
C LEU A 270 15.90 -22.04 -14.42
N PRO A 271 14.79 -21.27 -14.28
CA PRO A 271 13.48 -21.74 -14.70
C PRO A 271 13.47 -22.11 -16.20
N GLU A 272 12.75 -23.16 -16.55
CA GLU A 272 12.54 -23.51 -17.96
C GLU A 272 11.70 -22.42 -18.66
N ASN A 273 12.08 -22.06 -19.89
CA ASN A 273 11.42 -21.02 -20.69
C ASN A 273 11.19 -19.72 -19.91
N TRP A 274 12.20 -19.27 -19.15
CA TRP A 274 12.06 -18.15 -18.23
C TRP A 274 11.75 -16.82 -18.94
N LEU A 275 10.52 -16.32 -18.75
CA LEU A 275 10.00 -15.10 -19.38
C LEU A 275 10.41 -13.80 -18.66
N HIS A 276 11.64 -13.73 -18.16
CA HIS A 276 12.09 -12.57 -17.36
C HIS A 276 12.14 -11.27 -18.19
N LYS A 277 12.41 -11.36 -19.50
CA LYS A 277 12.48 -10.19 -20.39
C LYS A 277 11.11 -9.61 -20.67
N GLU A 278 10.14 -10.48 -20.88
CA GLU A 278 8.74 -10.12 -21.08
C GLU A 278 8.16 -9.51 -19.79
N ALA A 279 8.49 -10.07 -18.63
CA ALA A 279 8.12 -9.50 -17.33
C ALA A 279 8.79 -8.14 -17.09
N GLN A 280 10.07 -7.98 -17.41
CA GLN A 280 10.78 -6.70 -17.32
C GLN A 280 10.10 -5.66 -18.21
N LYS A 281 9.80 -6.00 -19.47
CA LYS A 281 9.08 -5.13 -20.39
C LYS A 281 7.71 -4.75 -19.86
N LEU A 282 6.95 -5.69 -19.30
CA LEU A 282 5.64 -5.42 -18.68
C LEU A 282 5.74 -4.37 -17.56
N PHE A 283 6.77 -4.44 -16.71
CA PHE A 283 6.96 -3.47 -15.63
C PHE A 283 7.39 -2.09 -16.10
N LEU A 284 8.24 -2.02 -17.14
CA LEU A 284 8.77 -0.77 -17.67
C LEU A 284 7.76 -0.07 -18.59
N GLU A 285 7.01 -0.83 -19.37
CA GLU A 285 6.04 -0.38 -20.37
C GLU A 285 4.67 -1.03 -20.15
N PRO A 286 4.03 -0.84 -18.98
CA PRO A 286 2.73 -1.42 -18.70
C PRO A 286 1.63 -0.77 -19.55
N ASP A 287 0.58 -1.54 -19.84
CA ASP A 287 -0.66 -1.01 -20.39
C ASP A 287 -1.41 -0.25 -19.29
N VAL A 288 -1.47 1.07 -19.40
CA VAL A 288 -2.00 1.98 -18.38
C VAL A 288 -2.91 3.03 -19.00
N VAL A 289 -3.77 3.62 -18.16
CA VAL A 289 -4.57 4.78 -18.57
C VAL A 289 -3.68 5.94 -19.01
N ASP A 290 -4.11 6.67 -20.03
CA ASP A 290 -3.51 7.95 -20.39
C ASP A 290 -3.82 8.98 -19.29
N PRO A 291 -2.82 9.44 -18.51
CA PRO A 291 -3.06 10.37 -17.41
C PRO A 291 -3.60 11.72 -17.86
N ASP A 292 -3.39 12.12 -19.12
CA ASP A 292 -3.87 13.39 -19.65
C ASP A 292 -5.34 13.36 -20.04
N ALA A 293 -5.85 12.18 -20.41
CA ALA A 293 -7.27 11.95 -20.62
C ALA A 293 -8.08 11.84 -19.31
N VAL A 294 -7.42 11.65 -18.17
CA VAL A 294 -8.09 11.46 -16.87
C VAL A 294 -8.41 12.80 -16.21
N GLU A 295 -9.69 13.17 -16.20
CA GLU A 295 -10.21 14.31 -15.43
C GLU A 295 -10.79 13.85 -14.09
N LEU A 296 -10.14 14.23 -12.99
CA LEU A 296 -10.57 13.85 -11.65
C LEU A 296 -11.47 14.92 -11.03
N LYS A 297 -12.76 14.60 -10.91
CA LYS A 297 -13.77 15.47 -10.29
C LYS A 297 -14.48 14.74 -9.15
N TRP A 298 -14.41 15.35 -7.97
CA TRP A 298 -15.21 14.96 -6.81
C TRP A 298 -16.47 15.82 -6.81
N THR A 299 -17.65 15.22 -6.71
CA THR A 299 -18.96 15.90 -6.72
C THR A 299 -19.68 15.72 -5.38
N GLU A 300 -20.81 16.42 -5.20
CA GLU A 300 -21.66 16.18 -4.02
C GLU A 300 -22.24 14.76 -4.06
N PRO A 301 -22.36 14.10 -2.89
CA PRO A 301 -23.04 12.81 -2.81
C PRO A 301 -24.53 12.96 -3.07
N ASN A 302 -25.13 11.98 -3.73
CA ASN A 302 -26.58 11.88 -3.90
C ASN A 302 -27.17 11.11 -2.72
N GLU A 303 -27.60 11.83 -1.67
CA GLU A 303 -28.05 11.24 -0.41
C GLU A 303 -29.23 10.27 -0.58
N GLU A 304 -30.28 10.67 -1.31
CA GLU A 304 -31.49 9.85 -1.43
C GLU A 304 -31.24 8.56 -2.22
N GLU A 305 -30.46 8.63 -3.31
CA GLU A 305 -30.07 7.41 -4.05
C GLU A 305 -29.09 6.53 -3.27
N LEU A 306 -28.21 7.11 -2.43
CA LEU A 306 -27.38 6.33 -1.51
C LEU A 306 -28.22 5.58 -0.49
N VAL A 307 -29.23 6.22 0.09
CA VAL A 307 -30.13 5.59 1.06
C VAL A 307 -30.95 4.50 0.38
N ARG A 308 -31.50 4.77 -0.80
CA ARG A 308 -32.23 3.77 -1.59
C ARG A 308 -31.37 2.55 -1.90
N PHE A 309 -30.14 2.74 -2.37
CA PHE A 309 -29.24 1.64 -2.71
C PHE A 309 -28.77 0.88 -1.46
N MET A 310 -28.19 1.57 -0.48
CA MET A 310 -27.59 0.92 0.68
C MET A 310 -28.67 0.36 1.61
N CYS A 311 -29.75 1.08 1.87
CA CYS A 311 -30.74 0.69 2.88
C CYS A 311 -31.89 -0.09 2.25
N GLY A 312 -32.35 0.33 1.06
CA GLY A 312 -33.44 -0.34 0.35
C GLY A 312 -33.00 -1.66 -0.28
N GLU A 313 -31.99 -1.64 -1.16
CA GLU A 313 -31.53 -2.84 -1.87
C GLU A 313 -30.60 -3.71 -1.00
N LYS A 314 -29.66 -3.09 -0.28
CA LYS A 314 -28.61 -3.81 0.46
C LYS A 314 -28.85 -3.92 1.96
N GLN A 315 -30.02 -3.47 2.43
CA GLN A 315 -30.53 -3.64 3.80
C GLN A 315 -29.60 -3.11 4.92
N PHE A 316 -28.78 -2.11 4.62
CA PHE A 316 -28.02 -1.39 5.65
C PHE A 316 -28.95 -0.55 6.54
N ASN A 317 -28.51 -0.30 7.77
CA ASN A 317 -29.23 0.58 8.68
C ASN A 317 -29.23 2.04 8.17
N GLU A 318 -30.43 2.59 7.94
CA GLU A 318 -30.61 3.91 7.34
C GLU A 318 -30.00 5.04 8.15
N GLU A 319 -30.19 5.06 9.48
CA GLU A 319 -29.63 6.09 10.35
C GLU A 319 -28.11 6.15 10.23
N ARG A 320 -27.44 4.99 10.22
CA ARG A 320 -25.98 4.90 10.06
C ARG A 320 -25.52 5.40 8.69
N VAL A 321 -26.23 5.04 7.63
CA VAL A 321 -25.92 5.48 6.26
C VAL A 321 -26.08 7.00 6.14
N ARG A 322 -27.21 7.56 6.56
CA ARG A 322 -27.46 9.02 6.54
C ARG A 322 -26.43 9.79 7.36
N ASN A 323 -26.06 9.29 8.54
CA ASN A 323 -24.99 9.87 9.34
C ASN A 323 -23.63 9.84 8.62
N GLY A 324 -23.34 8.75 7.90
CA GLY A 324 -22.17 8.65 7.03
C GLY A 324 -22.17 9.67 5.89
N VAL A 325 -23.30 9.82 5.19
CA VAL A 325 -23.45 10.81 4.10
C VAL A 325 -23.30 12.23 4.63
N LYS A 326 -23.90 12.55 5.78
CA LYS A 326 -23.77 13.87 6.42
C LYS A 326 -22.31 14.23 6.73
N ARG A 327 -21.53 13.26 7.21
CA ARG A 327 -20.09 13.40 7.45
C ARG A 327 -19.32 13.65 6.15
N LEU A 328 -19.65 12.91 5.10
CA LEU A 328 -19.07 13.07 3.77
C LEU A 328 -19.32 14.47 3.21
N SER A 329 -20.56 14.95 3.23
CA SER A 329 -20.94 16.29 2.73
C SER A 329 -20.27 17.41 3.52
N LYS A 330 -20.27 17.31 4.87
CA LYS A 330 -19.63 18.32 5.73
C LYS A 330 -18.14 18.47 5.44
N SER A 331 -17.45 17.36 5.16
CA SER A 331 -16.00 17.34 4.93
C SER A 331 -15.60 17.99 3.60
N ARG A 332 -16.52 18.10 2.64
CA ARG A 332 -16.27 18.74 1.34
C ARG A 332 -16.49 20.26 1.35
N GLN A 333 -17.24 20.80 2.32
CA GLN A 333 -17.52 22.24 2.44
C GLN A 333 -16.34 23.06 2.99
N GLY A 334 -15.31 22.42 3.55
CA GLY A 334 -14.09 23.09 3.99
C GLY A 334 -13.21 23.49 2.81
N SER A 335 -12.75 24.75 2.76
CA SER A 335 -11.76 25.19 1.78
C SER A 335 -10.49 24.35 1.91
N THR A 336 -10.16 23.55 0.89
CA THR A 336 -8.92 22.77 0.90
C THR A 336 -7.74 23.70 0.62
N GLN A 337 -6.97 24.05 1.65
CA GLN A 337 -5.67 24.72 1.48
C GLN A 337 -4.75 23.81 0.66
N GLY A 338 -4.25 24.30 -0.47
CA GLY A 338 -3.29 23.57 -1.31
C GLY A 338 -1.93 23.45 -0.64
N ARG A 339 -1.21 22.34 -0.87
CA ARG A 339 0.13 22.13 -0.32
C ARG A 339 1.19 22.59 -1.31
N LEU A 340 2.28 23.18 -0.81
CA LEU A 340 3.38 23.65 -1.66
C LEU A 340 4.01 22.52 -2.50
N ASP A 341 4.14 21.32 -1.94
CA ASP A 341 4.75 20.18 -2.65
C ASP A 341 3.91 19.71 -3.84
N ASP A 342 2.63 20.08 -3.93
CA ASP A 342 1.80 19.79 -5.11
C ASP A 342 2.13 20.75 -6.28
N PHE A 343 2.74 21.91 -6.00
CA PHE A 343 3.08 22.93 -7.01
C PHE A 343 4.56 22.91 -7.40
N PHE A 344 5.45 22.48 -6.51
CA PHE A 344 6.90 22.49 -6.72
C PHE A 344 7.49 21.09 -6.66
N LYS A 345 8.29 20.73 -7.66
CA LYS A 345 9.06 19.48 -7.63
C LYS A 345 10.14 19.55 -6.56
N VAL A 346 10.20 18.53 -5.71
CA VAL A 346 11.25 18.41 -4.69
C VAL A 346 12.59 18.10 -5.37
N THR A 347 13.55 19.02 -5.30
CA THR A 347 14.89 18.89 -5.91
C THR A 347 15.94 18.30 -4.97
N GLY A 348 15.60 18.04 -3.71
CA GLY A 348 16.49 17.49 -2.70
C GLY A 348 16.35 18.21 -1.36
N SER A 349 17.06 17.72 -0.35
CA SER A 349 17.15 18.35 0.97
C SER A 349 18.55 18.93 1.16
N ILE A 350 18.65 20.23 1.47
CA ILE A 350 19.92 20.83 1.88
C ILE A 350 20.28 20.25 3.25
N THR A 351 21.32 19.42 3.31
CA THR A 351 21.87 18.93 4.58
C THR A 351 22.93 19.91 5.05
N SER A 352 22.78 20.42 6.27
CA SER A 352 23.82 21.24 6.90
C SER A 352 25.07 20.42 7.11
N ALA A 353 26.25 20.99 6.81
CA ALA A 353 27.53 20.33 7.04
C ALA A 353 27.61 19.77 8.48
N LYS A 354 28.05 18.51 8.58
CA LYS A 354 28.19 17.75 9.83
C LYS A 354 28.88 18.64 10.87
N ARG A 355 28.17 19.00 11.95
CA ARG A 355 28.76 19.76 13.08
C ARG A 355 30.01 18.99 13.53
N LYS A 356 31.19 19.61 13.42
CA LYS A 356 32.41 19.05 14.03
C LYS A 356 32.13 18.86 15.51
N GLU A 357 32.36 17.64 16.00
CA GLU A 357 32.33 17.37 17.43
C GLU A 357 33.26 18.37 18.13
N PRO A 358 32.85 18.95 19.28
CA PRO A 358 33.74 19.82 20.02
C PRO A 358 34.96 19.00 20.44
N GLU A 359 36.15 19.44 20.02
CA GLU A 359 37.42 18.88 20.48
C GLU A 359 37.40 18.77 22.00
N THR A 360 37.57 17.55 22.50
CA THR A 360 37.74 17.27 23.92
C THR A 360 39.01 17.98 24.39
N ARG A 361 38.84 19.14 25.02
CA ARG A 361 39.93 19.78 25.78
C ARG A 361 40.40 18.81 26.86
N GLY A 362 41.67 18.42 26.77
CA GLY A 362 42.34 17.52 27.71
C GLY A 362 42.29 17.97 29.18
N PRO A 363 42.71 17.11 30.12
CA PRO A 363 42.37 17.24 31.53
C PRO A 363 43.06 18.46 32.16
N ALA A 364 42.27 19.43 32.60
CA ALA A 364 42.74 20.52 33.44
C ALA A 364 43.18 19.98 34.80
N LYS A 365 44.47 20.16 35.14
CA LYS A 365 45.05 19.85 36.45
C LYS A 365 44.26 20.54 37.57
N LYS A 366 43.68 19.75 38.48
CA LYS A 366 43.15 20.18 39.76
C LYS A 366 44.25 20.88 40.58
N LYS A 367 44.07 22.17 40.89
CA LYS A 367 44.72 22.82 42.03
C LYS A 367 43.74 22.84 43.21
N ALA A 368 44.17 22.24 44.32
CA ALA A 368 43.44 22.12 45.56
C ALA A 368 43.11 23.49 46.19
N LYS A 369 41.90 23.63 46.73
CA LYS A 369 41.61 24.58 47.82
C LYS A 369 40.93 23.82 48.95
N ALA A 370 41.56 23.87 50.11
CA ALA A 370 41.20 23.20 51.33
C ALA A 370 39.89 23.76 51.92
N ASN A 371 39.13 22.86 52.55
CA ASN A 371 37.94 23.12 53.35
C ASN A 371 38.27 23.96 54.59
N GLY A 372 37.42 24.93 54.90
CA GLY A 372 37.31 25.60 56.20
C GLY A 372 35.86 25.61 56.63
N ALA A 373 35.59 25.03 57.80
CA ALA A 373 34.30 24.54 58.25
C ALA A 373 33.28 25.63 58.65
N THR A 374 32.01 25.21 58.56
CA THR A 374 30.80 25.80 59.11
C THR A 374 30.84 25.95 60.64
N ALA A 375 30.43 27.12 61.14
CA ALA A 375 29.88 27.29 62.48
C ALA A 375 28.93 28.51 62.54
N ALA A 376 27.63 28.27 62.44
CA ALA A 376 26.61 29.26 62.80
C ALA A 376 25.67 28.62 63.83
N LYS A 377 25.95 28.88 65.11
CA LYS A 377 25.03 28.64 66.22
C LYS A 377 24.11 29.87 66.37
N SER A 378 22.84 29.56 66.55
CA SER A 378 21.72 30.48 66.74
C SER A 378 21.95 31.53 67.83
N ARG A 379 21.49 32.76 67.57
CA ARG A 379 21.35 33.83 68.55
C ARG A 379 19.87 33.96 68.91
N LYS A 380 19.53 33.74 70.18
CA LYS A 380 18.35 34.29 70.85
C LYS A 380 18.81 35.54 71.60
N GLY A 381 18.05 36.64 71.51
CA GLY A 381 18.02 37.64 72.58
C GLY A 381 18.06 39.10 72.15
N LYS A 382 16.85 39.66 72.03
CA LYS A 382 16.41 41.07 72.09
C LYS A 382 16.81 42.01 70.96
#